data_AF-A0A242LB01-F1
#
_entry.id   AF-A0A242LB01-F1
#
_cell.length_a   1.000
_cell.length_b   1.000
_cell.length_c   1.000
_cell.angle_alpha   90.00
_cell.angle_beta   90.00
_cell.angle_gamma   90.00
#
_symmetry.space_group_name_H-M   'P 1'
#
loop_
_entity.id
_entity.type
_entity.pdbx_description
1 polymer ?
#
loop_
_entity_poly.entity_id
_entity_poly.type
_entity_poly.pdbx_seq_one_letter_code
_entity_poly.pdbx_strand_id
1 'polypeptide(L)'
;MKKISTKTFITLLENKEEHFAVIINHWFYYIEKGRIYRFQQHSNAKILTTLGLFYEGEIDNEQMITELKKSIINQIQYDWFTDVWKETIIERISRSPYDLETFFF
;
A
#
# COMPACT_ATOMS: atom_id res chain seq x y z
N MET A 1 1.53 -9.72 5.27
CA MET A 1 2.11 -8.93 4.14
C MET A 1 3.17 -9.75 3.40
N LYS A 2 3.35 -9.51 2.09
CA LYS A 2 4.41 -10.15 1.28
C LYS A 2 5.46 -9.13 0.90
N LYS A 3 6.74 -9.50 1.04
CA LYS A 3 7.86 -8.72 0.50
C LYS A 3 8.01 -9.05 -0.98
N ILE A 4 8.05 -8.02 -1.83
CA ILE A 4 8.26 -8.18 -3.26
C ILE A 4 9.41 -7.29 -3.72
N SER A 5 10.13 -7.76 -4.75
CA SER A 5 11.18 -6.96 -5.37
C SER A 5 10.58 -5.78 -6.14
N THR A 6 11.37 -4.73 -6.33
CA THR A 6 11.04 -3.60 -7.21
C THR A 6 10.64 -4.05 -8.61
N LYS A 7 11.32 -5.07 -9.16
CA LYS A 7 11.00 -5.64 -10.48
C LYS A 7 9.60 -6.26 -10.50
N THR A 8 9.26 -7.04 -9.48
CA THR A 8 7.93 -7.65 -9.34
C THR A 8 6.84 -6.59 -9.24
N PHE A 9 7.06 -5.54 -8.45
CA PHE A 9 6.11 -4.43 -8.32
C PHE A 9 5.86 -3.72 -9.67
N ILE A 10 6.91 -3.46 -10.45
CA ILE A 10 6.76 -2.84 -11.78
C ILE A 10 5.94 -3.74 -12.71
N THR A 11 6.20 -5.04 -12.73
CA THR A 11 5.42 -6.00 -13.53
C THR A 11 3.95 -6.01 -13.10
N LEU A 12 3.66 -5.97 -11.80
CA LEU A 12 2.28 -5.90 -11.29
C LEU A 12 1.55 -4.63 -11.72
N LEU A 13 2.23 -3.48 -11.67
CA LEU A 13 1.68 -2.20 -12.17
C LEU A 13 1.35 -2.26 -13.67
N GLU A 14 2.15 -2.98 -14.45
CA GLU A 14 1.98 -3.10 -15.90
C GLU A 14 0.90 -4.08 -16.31
N ASN A 15 0.76 -5.18 -15.58
CA ASN A 15 -0.27 -6.18 -15.84
C ASN A 15 -1.67 -5.64 -15.57
N LYS A 16 -1.84 -4.67 -14.66
CA LYS A 16 -3.13 -4.02 -14.32
C LYS A 16 -4.23 -4.99 -13.84
N GLU A 17 -3.88 -6.21 -13.48
CA GLU A 17 -4.84 -7.26 -13.09
C GLU A 17 -5.13 -7.27 -11.59
N GLU A 18 -4.21 -6.75 -10.77
CA GLU A 18 -4.30 -6.88 -9.31
C GLU A 18 -4.64 -5.56 -8.63
N HIS A 19 -5.37 -5.67 -7.50
CA HIS A 19 -5.55 -4.62 -6.52
C HIS A 19 -4.67 -4.93 -5.32
N PHE A 20 -3.80 -4.01 -4.95
CA PHE A 20 -2.87 -4.21 -3.84
C PHE A 20 -2.48 -2.89 -3.21
N ALA A 21 -2.11 -2.92 -1.94
CA ALA A 21 -1.53 -1.79 -1.24
C ALA A 21 -0.03 -2.04 -1.03
N VAL A 22 0.79 -1.00 -1.14
CA VAL A 22 2.23 -1.06 -0.89
C VAL A 22 2.66 0.05 0.04
N ILE A 23 3.65 -0.23 0.88
CA ILE A 23 4.28 0.75 1.75
C ILE A 23 5.62 1.14 1.15
N ILE A 24 5.80 2.43 0.83
CA ILE A 24 7.06 2.96 0.29
C ILE A 24 7.44 4.20 1.10
N ASN A 25 8.61 4.18 1.75
CA ASN A 25 9.12 5.29 2.57
C ASN A 25 8.08 5.80 3.60
N HIS A 26 7.39 4.90 4.31
CA HIS A 26 6.32 5.19 5.27
C HIS A 26 5.03 5.78 4.69
N TRP A 27 4.87 5.78 3.37
CA TRP A 27 3.63 6.17 2.70
C TRP A 27 2.88 4.94 2.20
N PHE A 28 1.56 4.97 2.38
CA PHE A 28 0.66 3.98 1.81
C PHE A 28 0.23 4.38 0.41
N TYR A 29 0.36 3.43 -0.48
CA TYR A 29 -0.13 3.53 -1.84
C TYR A 29 -1.08 2.39 -2.11
N TYR A 30 -2.26 2.71 -2.64
CA TYR A 30 -3.21 1.74 -3.16
C TYR A 30 -3.12 1.72 -4.68
N ILE A 31 -2.98 0.53 -5.24
CA ILE A 31 -2.90 0.28 -6.67
C ILE A 31 -4.22 -0.36 -7.09
N GLU A 32 -4.88 0.25 -8.07
CA GLU A 32 -6.09 -0.29 -8.68
C GLU A 32 -5.96 -0.24 -10.19
N LYS A 33 -5.86 -1.42 -10.84
CA LYS A 33 -5.77 -1.53 -12.31
C LYS A 33 -4.66 -0.65 -12.92
N GLY A 34 -3.52 -0.57 -12.22
CA GLY A 34 -2.37 0.24 -12.60
C GLY A 34 -2.48 1.74 -12.29
N ARG A 35 -3.60 2.21 -11.73
CA ARG A 35 -3.70 3.54 -11.12
C ARG A 35 -3.11 3.50 -9.73
N ILE A 36 -2.44 4.58 -9.34
CA ILE A 36 -1.72 4.67 -8.08
C ILE A 36 -2.32 5.81 -7.27
N TYR A 37 -2.78 5.46 -6.08
CA TYR A 37 -3.41 6.36 -5.13
C TYR A 37 -2.54 6.45 -3.89
N ARG A 38 -2.01 7.63 -3.57
CA ARG A 38 -1.31 7.86 -2.31
C ARG A 38 -2.25 8.39 -1.26
N PHE A 39 -2.23 7.76 -0.09
CA PHE A 39 -3.07 8.11 1.04
C PHE A 39 -2.59 9.41 1.70
N GLN A 40 -3.53 10.27 2.07
CA GLN A 40 -3.19 11.52 2.75
C GLN A 40 -2.67 11.27 4.18
N GLN A 41 -1.62 12.00 4.55
CA GLN A 41 -0.78 11.70 5.72
C GLN A 41 -1.55 11.72 7.05
N HIS A 42 -2.53 12.62 7.20
CA HIS A 42 -3.38 12.73 8.39
C HIS A 42 -4.39 11.57 8.52
N SER A 43 -4.59 10.78 7.47
CA SER A 43 -5.47 9.60 7.46
C SER A 43 -4.70 8.28 7.62
N ASN A 44 -3.36 8.31 7.63
CA ASN A 44 -2.53 7.10 7.76
C ASN A 44 -2.41 6.57 9.21
N ALA A 45 -2.82 7.35 10.21
CA ALA A 45 -2.67 6.98 11.62
C ALA A 45 -3.32 5.63 11.93
N LYS A 46 -4.56 5.39 11.48
CA LYS A 46 -5.28 4.13 11.72
C LYS A 46 -4.54 2.94 11.12
N ILE A 47 -4.01 3.08 9.90
CA ILE A 47 -3.29 2.02 9.20
C ILE A 47 -1.96 1.71 9.89
N LEU A 48 -1.22 2.75 10.30
CA LEU A 48 0.03 2.59 11.04
C LEU A 48 -0.21 1.92 12.40
N THR A 49 -1.30 2.26 13.09
CA THR A 49 -1.70 1.57 14.32
C THR A 49 -2.02 0.11 14.06
N THR A 50 -2.83 -0.22 13.05
CA THR A 50 -3.14 -1.62 12.69
C THR A 50 -1.86 -2.41 12.39
N LEU A 51 -0.89 -1.82 11.67
CA LEU A 51 0.39 -2.48 11.44
C LEU A 51 1.23 -2.65 12.71
N GLY A 52 1.23 -1.65 13.59
CA GLY A 52 1.88 -1.74 14.90
C GLY A 52 1.35 -2.93 15.70
N LEU A 53 0.03 -3.02 15.83
CA LEU A 53 -0.66 -4.14 16.50
C LEU A 53 -0.33 -5.50 15.87
N PHE A 54 -0.23 -5.56 14.54
CA PHE A 54 0.16 -6.79 13.84
C PHE A 54 1.61 -7.17 14.13
N TYR A 55 2.54 -6.21 14.14
CA TYR A 55 3.95 -6.45 14.42
C TYR A 55 4.22 -6.78 15.90
N GLU A 56 3.41 -6.25 16.81
CA GLU A 56 3.43 -6.57 18.24
C GLU A 56 2.78 -7.93 18.55
N GLY A 57 2.14 -8.55 17.56
CA GLY A 57 1.46 -9.84 17.70
C GLY A 57 0.12 -9.76 18.42
N GLU A 58 -0.45 -8.56 18.58
CA GLU A 58 -1.74 -8.35 19.23
C GLU A 58 -2.93 -8.71 18.33
N ILE A 59 -2.75 -8.60 17.01
CA ILE A 59 -3.74 -9.02 16.02
C ILE A 59 -3.13 -10.01 15.04
N ASP A 60 -3.95 -10.96 14.59
CA ASP A 60 -3.52 -11.91 13.56
C ASP A 60 -3.58 -11.31 12.15
N ASN A 61 -3.10 -12.08 11.16
CA ASN A 61 -3.06 -11.63 9.78
C ASN A 61 -4.48 -11.42 9.19
N GLU A 62 -5.49 -12.17 9.61
CA GLU A 62 -6.87 -12.05 9.09
C GLU A 62 -7.54 -10.76 9.60
N GLN A 63 -7.33 -10.44 10.88
CA GLN A 63 -7.76 -9.20 11.50
C GLN A 63 -7.06 -7.98 10.89
N MET A 64 -5.74 -8.07 10.68
CA MET A 64 -4.97 -7.03 9.99
C MET A 64 -5.54 -6.77 8.59
N ILE A 65 -5.82 -7.83 7.82
CA ILE A 65 -6.38 -7.77 6.48
C ILE A 65 -7.73 -7.04 6.49
N THR A 66 -8.59 -7.43 7.41
CA THR A 66 -9.94 -6.88 7.52
C THR A 66 -9.92 -5.38 7.83
N GLU A 67 -9.09 -4.96 8.78
CA GLU A 67 -8.98 -3.55 9.15
C GLU A 67 -8.29 -2.71 8.07
N LEU A 68 -7.29 -3.25 7.36
CA LEU A 68 -6.70 -2.60 6.19
C LEU A 68 -7.73 -2.38 5.09
N LYS A 69 -8.50 -3.41 4.72
CA LYS A 69 -9.57 -3.30 3.72
C LYS A 69 -10.58 -2.21 4.10
N LYS A 70 -11.04 -2.18 5.35
CA LYS A 70 -11.94 -1.13 5.85
C LYS A 70 -11.32 0.26 5.76
N SER A 71 -10.06 0.42 6.16
CA SER A 71 -9.39 1.72 6.11
C SER A 71 -9.24 2.23 4.69
N ILE A 72 -8.89 1.34 3.75
CA ILE A 72 -8.72 1.68 2.33
C ILE A 72 -10.06 2.10 1.72
N ILE A 73 -11.13 1.35 1.97
CA ILE A 73 -12.48 1.69 1.51
C ILE A 73 -12.93 3.05 2.07
N ASN A 74 -12.72 3.30 3.37
CA ASN A 74 -13.09 4.57 3.98
C ASN A 74 -12.34 5.74 3.33
N GLN A 75 -11.02 5.60 3.09
CA GLN A 75 -10.25 6.67 2.46
C GLN A 75 -10.66 6.92 1.01
N ILE A 76 -11.07 5.88 0.29
CA ILE A 76 -11.64 6.03 -1.06
C ILE A 76 -12.97 6.78 -1.00
N GLN A 77 -13.85 6.46 -0.05
CA GLN A 77 -15.16 7.10 0.08
C GLN A 77 -15.10 8.60 0.42
N TYR A 78 -14.05 9.02 1.13
CA TYR A 78 -13.87 10.42 1.56
C TYR A 78 -12.87 11.20 0.71
N ASP A 79 -12.47 10.68 -0.46
CA ASP A 79 -11.48 11.30 -1.37
C ASP A 79 -10.16 11.70 -0.68
N TRP A 80 -9.73 10.93 0.33
CA TRP A 80 -8.49 11.17 1.08
C TRP A 80 -7.26 10.54 0.41
N PHE A 81 -7.24 10.54 -0.91
CA PHE A 81 -6.13 10.08 -1.72
C PHE A 81 -5.72 11.14 -2.74
N THR A 82 -4.51 10.98 -3.26
CA THR A 82 -3.99 11.80 -4.36
C THR A 82 -3.52 10.87 -5.45
N ASP A 83 -3.92 11.14 -6.70
CA ASP A 83 -3.37 10.44 -7.86
C ASP A 83 -1.86 10.68 -7.93
N VAL A 84 -1.12 9.60 -8.16
CA VAL A 84 0.33 9.64 -8.32
C VAL A 84 0.72 9.07 -9.68
N TRP A 85 1.57 9.82 -10.36
CA TRP A 85 2.15 9.39 -11.63
C TRP A 85 3.02 8.15 -11.44
N LYS A 86 2.89 7.19 -12.37
CA LYS A 86 3.64 5.93 -12.36
C LYS A 86 5.15 6.19 -12.30
N GLU A 87 5.62 7.14 -13.08
CA GLU A 87 7.03 7.54 -13.19
C GLU A 87 7.59 7.99 -11.85
N THR A 88 6.83 8.78 -11.09
CA THR A 88 7.21 9.27 -9.76
C THR A 88 7.39 8.12 -8.76
N ILE A 89 6.51 7.12 -8.80
CA ILE A 89 6.66 5.94 -7.94
C ILE A 89 7.87 5.11 -8.37
N ILE A 90 8.04 4.89 -9.68
CA ILE A 90 9.12 4.06 -10.21
C ILE A 90 10.47 4.68 -9.85
N GLU A 91 10.63 5.99 -10.01
CA GLU A 91 11.85 6.69 -9.60
C GLU A 91 12.13 6.51 -8.10
N ARG A 92 11.10 6.60 -7.26
CA ARG A 92 11.21 6.46 -5.81
C ARG A 92 11.66 5.06 -5.40
N ILE A 93 11.06 4.02 -5.97
CA ILE A 93 11.39 2.62 -5.63
C ILE A 93 12.69 2.14 -6.28
N SER A 94 13.06 2.69 -7.45
CA SER A 94 14.31 2.31 -8.14
C SER A 94 15.54 2.78 -7.37
N ARG A 95 15.39 3.81 -6.53
CA ARG A 95 16.43 4.28 -5.60
C ARG A 95 16.44 3.54 -4.27
N SER A 96 15.45 2.67 -4.01
CA SER A 96 15.37 1.88 -2.78
C SER A 96 16.07 0.53 -2.97
N PRO A 97 17.07 0.18 -2.13
CA PRO A 97 17.69 -1.14 -2.16
C PRO A 97 16.83 -2.22 -1.46
N TYR A 98 15.67 -1.85 -0.91
CA TYR A 98 14.85 -2.72 -0.07
C TYR A 98 13.64 -3.29 -0.81
N ASP A 99 13.28 -4.53 -0.45
CA ASP A 99 12.01 -5.13 -0.84
C ASP A 99 10.83 -4.29 -0.34
N LEU A 100 9.77 -4.26 -1.14
CA LEU A 100 8.56 -3.53 -0.85
C LEU A 100 7.57 -4.41 -0.08
N GLU A 101 7.09 -3.90 1.04
CA GLU A 101 6.01 -4.56 1.78
C GLU A 101 4.69 -4.30 1.07
N THR A 102 4.12 -5.39 0.55
CA THR A 102 2.92 -5.36 -0.28
C THR A 102 1.82 -6.22 0.33
N PHE A 103 0.61 -5.71 0.22
CA PHE A 103 -0.61 -6.29 0.69
C PHE A 103 -1.55 -6.53 -0.49
N PHE A 104 -1.80 -7.80 -0.83
CA PHE A 104 -2.70 -8.21 -1.91
C PHE A 104 -4.10 -8.49 -1.36
N PHE A 105 -5.14 -8.10 -2.10
CA PHE A 105 -6.53 -8.21 -1.66
C PHE A 105 -7.19 -9.55 -1.95
#